data_AF-A0A8H6CGL4-F1
#
_entry.id   AF-A0A8H6CGL4-F1
#
_cell.length_a   1.000
_cell.length_b   1.000
_cell.length_c   1.000
_cell.angle_alpha   90.00
_cell.angle_beta   90.00
_cell.angle_gamma   90.00
#
_symmetry.space_group_name_H-M   'P 1'
#
loop_
_entity.id
_entity.type
_entity.pdbx_description
1 polymer ?
#
loop_
_entity_poly.entity_id
_entity_poly.type
_entity_poly.pdbx_seq_one_letter_code
_entity_poly.pdbx_strand_id
1 'polypeptide(L)'
;MPTTKRCGTETAGNKAIGGVPRIHYFDFQSRGRGQVIRLMWEDAGIAYDDTRYSFEEYPDYKKTRIMEMNPTTKIPVVELNGRILTQSYAILRHFARKLGHYDGETEEEKYWADAMCDIVIDWRFVFIQAFFADNMEETYPEHQKTARPRFLKALETHLKTHDLSTSGPYIIGKNITYADMVLYQICHDENLTQEGRKGLKDYPRLAELVDAVEARPKVKAFLQSDSSMIKRSKKNICPWFNFINRWIVTGVADFNALAHRKRSLASAEGGNYNIGLSHVKGGVVTRFPPEPSGFLRVGHAKAALLNDFLAHGKGNWNLICPFDVTNSSEESQKFEDSIVDDL
;
A
#
# COMPACT_ATOMS: atom_id res chain seq x y z
N MET A 1 -10.50 2.23 -18.87
CA MET A 1 -11.53 1.25 -18.42
C MET A 1 -10.88 0.37 -17.39
N PRO A 2 -11.56 0.06 -16.26
CA PRO A 2 -10.98 -0.77 -15.23
C PRO A 2 -10.62 -2.14 -15.81
N THR A 3 -9.42 -2.61 -15.50
CA THR A 3 -8.99 -3.94 -15.93
C THR A 3 -9.63 -4.99 -15.03
N THR A 4 -10.17 -6.04 -15.66
CA THR A 4 -10.71 -7.21 -14.95
C THR A 4 -9.78 -8.38 -15.19
N LYS A 5 -9.29 -9.00 -14.12
CA LYS A 5 -8.43 -10.18 -14.19
C LYS A 5 -9.06 -11.35 -13.44
N ARG A 6 -9.07 -12.54 -14.05
CA ARG A 6 -9.40 -13.78 -13.34
C ARG A 6 -8.25 -14.16 -12.40
N CYS A 7 -8.56 -14.31 -11.12
CA CYS A 7 -7.68 -14.86 -10.10
C CYS A 7 -8.10 -16.29 -9.76
N GLY A 8 -7.13 -17.21 -9.74
CA GLY A 8 -7.37 -18.62 -9.45
C GLY A 8 -8.07 -19.41 -10.56
N THR A 9 -8.34 -20.69 -10.28
CA THR A 9 -9.10 -21.59 -11.15
C THR A 9 -10.38 -22.01 -10.45
N GLU A 10 -11.46 -22.18 -11.20
CA GLU A 10 -12.77 -22.49 -10.62
C GLU A 10 -12.74 -23.84 -9.89
N THR A 11 -13.23 -23.86 -8.65
CA THR A 11 -13.24 -25.05 -7.80
C THR A 11 -14.66 -25.49 -7.45
N ALA A 12 -14.79 -26.63 -6.75
CA ALA A 12 -16.07 -27.00 -6.13
C ALA A 12 -16.59 -25.92 -5.16
N GLY A 13 -15.69 -25.17 -4.52
CA GLY A 13 -16.04 -24.03 -3.68
C GLY A 13 -16.77 -22.94 -4.46
N ASN A 14 -16.33 -22.63 -5.69
CA ASN A 14 -17.04 -21.69 -6.56
C ASN A 14 -18.48 -22.15 -6.83
N LYS A 15 -18.68 -23.43 -7.15
CA LYS A 15 -20.03 -23.99 -7.34
C LYS A 15 -20.88 -23.87 -6.08
N ALA A 16 -20.31 -24.10 -4.90
CA ALA A 16 -21.02 -24.00 -3.62
C ALA A 16 -21.49 -22.57 -3.31
N ILE A 17 -20.68 -21.56 -3.63
CA ILE A 17 -21.07 -20.15 -3.46
C ILE A 17 -21.98 -19.66 -4.60
N GLY A 18 -22.09 -20.44 -5.68
CA GLY A 18 -22.99 -20.22 -6.80
C GLY A 18 -22.31 -19.85 -8.11
N GLY A 19 -21.00 -19.62 -8.14
CA GLY A 19 -20.25 -19.29 -9.35
C GLY A 19 -18.92 -18.62 -9.04
N VAL A 20 -18.38 -17.91 -10.03
CA VAL A 20 -17.20 -17.07 -9.86
C VAL A 20 -17.64 -15.64 -9.49
N PRO A 21 -17.41 -15.18 -8.25
CA PRO A 21 -17.74 -13.81 -7.87
C PRO A 21 -16.83 -12.82 -8.60
N ARG A 22 -17.36 -11.63 -8.91
CA ARG A 22 -16.58 -10.48 -9.39
C ARG A 22 -16.53 -9.41 -8.34
N ILE A 23 -15.33 -8.98 -7.94
CA ILE A 23 -15.14 -7.85 -7.03
C ILE A 23 -14.78 -6.58 -7.78
N HIS A 24 -15.40 -5.48 -7.37
CA HIS A 24 -15.10 -4.11 -7.81
C HIS A 24 -14.44 -3.38 -6.64
N TYR A 25 -13.14 -3.09 -6.75
CA TYR A 25 -12.40 -2.42 -5.69
C TYR A 25 -11.16 -1.66 -6.18
N PHE A 26 -10.51 -0.89 -5.30
CA PHE A 26 -9.31 -0.14 -5.63
C PHE A 26 -8.10 -1.04 -5.91
N ASP A 27 -7.19 -0.53 -6.74
CA ASP A 27 -5.80 -1.01 -6.80
C ASP A 27 -4.96 -0.35 -5.70
N PHE A 28 -5.17 -0.76 -4.45
CA PHE A 28 -4.64 -0.07 -3.27
C PHE A 28 -3.60 -0.91 -2.53
N GLN A 29 -2.48 -1.27 -3.18
CA GLN A 29 -1.30 -1.91 -2.55
C GLN A 29 -1.62 -3.06 -1.58
N SER A 30 -2.61 -3.90 -1.90
CA SER A 30 -3.13 -4.94 -0.99
C SER A 30 -3.59 -4.45 0.38
N ARG A 31 -4.35 -3.35 0.38
CA ARG A 31 -4.91 -2.74 1.58
C ARG A 31 -6.41 -2.52 1.49
N GLY A 32 -6.99 -2.31 2.66
CA GLY A 32 -8.36 -1.86 2.80
C GLY A 32 -9.38 -2.99 2.67
N ARG A 33 -10.65 -2.59 2.61
CA ARG A 33 -11.80 -3.47 2.82
C ARG A 33 -11.99 -4.54 1.74
N GLY A 34 -11.67 -4.23 0.49
CA GLY A 34 -11.72 -5.23 -0.58
C GLY A 34 -10.60 -6.26 -0.51
N GLN A 35 -9.46 -5.90 0.09
CA GLN A 35 -8.36 -6.85 0.26
C GLN A 35 -8.72 -7.99 1.20
N VAL A 36 -9.46 -7.73 2.28
CA VAL A 36 -9.91 -8.79 3.20
C VAL A 36 -10.75 -9.83 2.47
N ILE A 37 -11.60 -9.38 1.54
CA ILE A 37 -12.46 -10.28 0.75
C ILE A 37 -11.61 -11.15 -0.18
N ARG A 38 -10.63 -10.54 -0.87
CA ARG A 38 -9.66 -11.28 -1.69
C ARG A 38 -8.92 -12.32 -0.84
N LEU A 39 -8.40 -11.92 0.32
CA LEU A 39 -7.68 -12.81 1.23
C LEU A 39 -8.50 -14.03 1.66
N MET A 40 -9.79 -13.82 1.98
CA MET A 40 -10.71 -14.91 2.32
C MET A 40 -10.90 -15.87 1.15
N TRP A 41 -11.11 -15.36 -0.06
CA TRP A 41 -11.27 -16.20 -1.24
C TRP A 41 -9.99 -16.95 -1.60
N GLU A 42 -8.83 -16.31 -1.49
CA GLU A 42 -7.53 -16.95 -1.71
C GLU A 42 -7.32 -18.09 -0.71
N ASP A 43 -7.58 -17.87 0.58
CA ASP A 43 -7.49 -18.92 1.59
C ASP A 43 -8.53 -20.04 1.38
N ALA A 44 -9.73 -19.70 0.91
CA ALA A 44 -10.76 -20.67 0.55
C ALA A 44 -10.42 -21.44 -0.75
N GLY A 45 -9.54 -20.92 -1.60
CA GLY A 45 -9.33 -21.43 -2.97
C GLY A 45 -10.53 -21.16 -3.89
N ILE A 46 -11.17 -20.01 -3.72
CA ILE A 46 -12.25 -19.51 -4.56
C ILE A 46 -11.63 -18.66 -5.67
N ALA A 47 -11.89 -19.03 -6.93
CA ALA A 47 -11.57 -18.15 -8.04
C ALA A 47 -12.50 -16.93 -8.06
N TYR A 48 -11.99 -15.79 -8.51
CA TYR A 48 -12.77 -14.56 -8.62
C TYR A 48 -12.31 -13.71 -9.80
N ASP A 49 -13.21 -12.88 -10.33
CA ASP A 49 -12.85 -11.80 -11.25
C ASP A 49 -12.53 -10.53 -10.44
N ASP A 50 -11.32 -9.99 -10.59
CA ASP A 50 -10.86 -8.79 -9.88
C ASP A 50 -10.90 -7.58 -10.81
N THR A 51 -11.90 -6.72 -10.62
CA THR A 51 -12.04 -5.44 -11.34
C THR A 51 -11.44 -4.32 -10.50
N ARG A 52 -10.34 -3.74 -10.97
CA ARG A 52 -9.58 -2.72 -10.23
C ARG A 52 -9.78 -1.32 -10.78
N TYR A 53 -9.91 -0.36 -9.88
CA TYR A 53 -10.00 1.07 -10.17
C TYR A 53 -8.82 1.82 -9.54
N SER A 54 -8.21 2.73 -10.29
CA SER A 54 -7.32 3.75 -9.73
C SER A 54 -8.10 4.78 -8.92
N PHE A 55 -7.43 5.53 -8.04
CA PHE A 55 -8.07 6.61 -7.28
C PHE A 55 -8.50 7.78 -8.16
N GLU A 56 -7.76 8.01 -9.24
CA GLU A 56 -7.99 9.08 -10.21
C GLU A 56 -9.23 8.80 -11.07
N GLU A 57 -9.41 7.54 -11.50
CA GLU A 57 -10.54 7.17 -12.38
C GLU A 57 -11.81 6.84 -11.59
N TYR A 58 -11.71 6.43 -10.33
CA TYR A 58 -12.87 6.02 -9.52
C TYR A 58 -14.00 7.07 -9.44
N PRO A 59 -13.76 8.39 -9.30
CA PRO A 59 -14.81 9.40 -9.30
C PRO A 59 -15.77 9.35 -10.50
N ASP A 60 -15.29 8.93 -11.68
CA ASP A 60 -16.11 8.84 -12.90
C ASP A 60 -17.00 7.59 -12.87
N TYR A 61 -16.47 6.46 -12.41
CA TYR A 61 -17.26 5.22 -12.25
C TYR A 61 -18.22 5.28 -11.06
N LYS A 62 -17.85 6.05 -10.03
CA LYS A 62 -18.68 6.28 -8.85
C LYS A 62 -20.04 6.88 -9.23
N LYS A 63 -20.07 7.77 -10.21
CA LYS A 63 -21.28 8.47 -10.70
C LYS A 63 -22.07 7.68 -11.74
N THR A 64 -21.57 6.52 -12.15
CA THR A 64 -22.18 5.69 -13.21
C THR A 64 -22.39 4.28 -12.67
N ARG A 65 -21.57 3.32 -13.12
CA ARG A 65 -21.69 1.88 -12.84
C ARG A 65 -21.78 1.56 -11.35
N ILE A 66 -21.00 2.22 -10.50
CA ILE A 66 -21.01 1.93 -9.05
C ILE A 66 -22.28 2.46 -8.37
N MET A 67 -22.82 3.60 -8.82
CA MET A 67 -24.07 4.13 -8.28
C MET A 67 -25.26 3.21 -8.57
N GLU A 68 -25.29 2.62 -9.77
CA GLU A 68 -26.30 1.63 -10.17
C GLU A 68 -26.22 0.35 -9.31
N MET A 69 -25.01 -0.07 -8.95
CA MET A 69 -24.80 -1.26 -8.11
C MET A 69 -25.01 -1.00 -6.61
N ASN A 70 -24.61 0.16 -6.13
CA ASN A 70 -24.61 0.49 -4.71
C ASN A 70 -25.10 1.95 -4.50
N PRO A 71 -26.30 2.15 -3.93
CA PRO A 71 -26.85 3.48 -3.65
C PRO A 71 -25.95 4.35 -2.75
N THR A 72 -25.10 3.75 -1.92
CA THR A 72 -24.15 4.49 -1.08
C THR A 72 -22.90 4.95 -1.85
N THR A 73 -22.73 4.51 -3.09
CA THR A 73 -21.61 4.83 -4.01
C THR A 73 -20.23 4.45 -3.46
N LYS A 74 -20.18 3.40 -2.62
CA LYS A 74 -18.95 2.88 -2.01
C LYS A 74 -18.56 1.53 -2.59
N ILE A 75 -17.27 1.24 -2.55
CA ILE A 75 -16.68 -0.06 -2.86
C ILE A 75 -15.97 -0.61 -1.60
N PRO A 76 -15.82 -1.93 -1.42
CA PRO A 76 -16.03 -2.99 -2.41
C PRO A 76 -17.51 -3.29 -2.70
N VAL A 77 -17.76 -3.72 -3.94
CA VAL A 77 -19.01 -4.32 -4.41
C VAL A 77 -18.67 -5.67 -5.02
N VAL A 78 -19.53 -6.68 -4.82
CA VAL A 78 -19.37 -8.00 -5.41
C VAL A 78 -20.57 -8.37 -6.26
N GLU A 79 -20.35 -8.71 -7.54
CA GLU A 79 -21.34 -9.34 -8.40
C GLU A 79 -21.25 -10.87 -8.24
N LEU A 80 -22.38 -11.54 -8.02
CA LEU A 80 -22.47 -13.00 -7.93
C LEU A 80 -23.86 -13.46 -8.37
N ASN A 81 -23.94 -14.24 -9.45
CA ASN A 81 -25.19 -14.82 -9.97
C ASN A 81 -26.31 -13.79 -10.21
N GLY A 82 -25.97 -12.67 -10.86
CA GLY A 82 -26.91 -11.59 -11.12
C GLY A 82 -27.35 -10.82 -9.87
N ARG A 83 -26.76 -11.10 -8.70
CA ARG A 83 -26.95 -10.32 -7.47
C ARG A 83 -25.76 -9.41 -7.23
N ILE A 84 -26.04 -8.29 -6.60
CA ILE A 84 -25.04 -7.34 -6.12
C ILE A 84 -24.98 -7.41 -4.60
N LEU A 85 -23.79 -7.65 -4.07
CA LEU A 85 -23.49 -7.66 -2.64
C LEU A 85 -22.67 -6.42 -2.30
N THR A 86 -23.07 -5.73 -1.23
CA THR A 86 -22.43 -4.52 -0.71
C THR A 86 -22.13 -4.67 0.78
N GLN A 87 -21.39 -3.73 1.36
CA GLN A 87 -20.88 -3.78 2.74
C GLN A 87 -19.87 -4.91 2.98
N SER A 88 -18.59 -4.56 3.05
CA SER A 88 -17.48 -5.52 3.07
C SER A 88 -17.61 -6.62 4.13
N TYR A 89 -18.04 -6.28 5.34
CA TYR A 89 -18.13 -7.26 6.43
C TYR A 89 -19.37 -8.14 6.31
N ALA A 90 -20.47 -7.62 5.74
CA ALA A 90 -21.63 -8.43 5.39
C ALA A 90 -21.30 -9.42 4.26
N ILE A 91 -20.48 -8.99 3.28
CA ILE A 91 -19.95 -9.84 2.21
C ILE A 91 -19.12 -11.00 2.81
N LEU A 92 -18.17 -10.70 3.71
CA LEU A 92 -17.35 -11.72 4.37
C LEU A 92 -18.22 -12.75 5.12
N ARG A 93 -19.15 -12.28 5.95
CA ARG A 93 -20.11 -13.13 6.67
C ARG A 93 -20.99 -13.96 5.72
N HIS A 94 -21.39 -13.39 4.57
CA HIS A 94 -22.15 -14.11 3.55
C HIS A 94 -21.35 -15.28 2.97
N PHE A 95 -20.09 -15.04 2.60
CA PHE A 95 -19.22 -16.09 2.06
C PHE A 95 -18.86 -17.13 3.12
N ALA A 96 -18.59 -16.73 4.36
CA ALA A 96 -18.36 -17.68 5.46
C ALA A 96 -19.51 -18.69 5.59
N ARG A 97 -20.76 -18.19 5.64
CA ARG A 97 -21.96 -19.05 5.70
C ARG A 97 -22.15 -19.91 4.45
N LYS A 98 -21.90 -19.37 3.26
CA LYS A 98 -22.03 -20.13 2.00
C LYS A 98 -21.01 -21.26 1.88
N LEU A 99 -19.82 -21.04 2.41
CA LEU A 99 -18.73 -22.01 2.42
C LEU A 99 -18.86 -23.03 3.57
N GLY A 100 -19.60 -22.69 4.63
CA GLY A 100 -19.72 -23.52 5.83
C GLY A 100 -18.45 -23.51 6.69
N HIS A 101 -17.58 -22.51 6.51
CA HIS A 101 -16.35 -22.31 7.27
C HIS A 101 -16.00 -20.81 7.33
N TYR A 102 -15.08 -20.41 8.22
CA TYR A 102 -14.79 -19.02 8.60
C TYR A 102 -15.86 -18.30 9.42
N ASP A 103 -16.79 -19.03 10.01
CA ASP A 103 -17.78 -18.51 10.95
C ASP A 103 -17.73 -19.36 12.23
N GLY A 104 -18.42 -18.93 13.28
CA GLY A 104 -18.65 -19.77 14.46
C GLY A 104 -19.61 -20.93 14.14
N GLU A 105 -19.51 -22.03 14.88
CA GLU A 105 -20.46 -23.14 14.83
C GLU A 105 -21.64 -22.87 15.77
N THR A 106 -21.35 -22.34 16.96
CA THR A 106 -22.36 -21.95 17.96
C THR A 106 -22.77 -20.49 17.81
N GLU A 107 -23.88 -20.10 18.45
CA GLU A 107 -24.26 -18.69 18.53
C GLU A 107 -23.18 -17.89 19.28
N GLU A 108 -22.67 -18.41 20.40
CA GLU A 108 -21.66 -17.75 21.21
C GLU A 108 -20.37 -17.47 20.41
N GLU A 109 -19.92 -18.43 19.61
CA GLU A 109 -18.77 -18.23 18.73
C GLU A 109 -19.05 -17.16 17.65
N LYS A 110 -20.25 -17.17 17.04
CA LYS A 110 -20.63 -16.17 16.04
C LYS A 110 -20.69 -14.77 16.64
N TYR A 111 -21.33 -14.64 17.81
CA TYR A 111 -21.38 -13.40 18.57
C TYR A 111 -19.97 -12.90 18.87
N TRP A 112 -19.07 -13.79 19.29
CA TRP A 112 -17.70 -13.40 19.61
C TRP A 112 -16.90 -12.94 18.40
N ALA A 113 -17.03 -13.64 17.26
CA ALA A 113 -16.46 -13.17 15.99
C ALA A 113 -17.03 -11.80 15.58
N ASP A 114 -18.34 -11.61 15.70
CA ASP A 114 -19.01 -10.34 15.38
C ASP A 114 -18.50 -9.20 16.26
N ALA A 115 -18.45 -9.39 17.58
CA ALA A 115 -17.96 -8.39 18.53
C ALA A 115 -16.51 -7.99 18.26
N MET A 116 -15.62 -8.97 18.01
CA MET A 116 -14.23 -8.71 17.68
C MET A 116 -14.08 -7.99 16.33
N CYS A 117 -14.91 -8.36 15.34
CA CYS A 117 -14.92 -7.67 14.06
C CYS A 117 -15.35 -6.21 14.21
N ASP A 118 -16.38 -5.93 15.01
CA ASP A 118 -16.91 -4.58 15.19
C ASP A 118 -15.91 -3.66 15.91
N ILE A 119 -15.15 -4.17 16.89
CA ILE A 119 -14.02 -3.43 17.50
C ILE A 119 -12.99 -3.05 16.43
N VAL A 120 -12.69 -3.95 15.50
CA VAL A 120 -11.75 -3.66 14.39
C VAL A 120 -12.34 -2.65 13.40
N ILE A 121 -13.66 -2.63 13.20
CA ILE A 121 -14.33 -1.64 12.36
C ILE A 121 -14.19 -0.24 12.96
N ASP A 122 -14.40 -0.09 14.28
CA ASP A 122 -14.19 1.16 15.00
C ASP A 122 -12.75 1.64 14.91
N TRP A 123 -11.79 0.70 15.07
CA TRP A 123 -10.38 1.00 14.90
C TRP A 123 -10.08 1.49 13.48
N ARG A 124 -10.58 0.77 12.47
CA ARG A 124 -10.39 1.15 11.07
C ARG A 124 -11.00 2.50 10.75
N PHE A 125 -12.14 2.85 11.35
CA PHE A 125 -12.79 4.13 11.12
C PHE A 125 -11.86 5.29 11.50
N VAL A 126 -11.32 5.29 12.73
CA VAL A 126 -10.42 6.35 13.19
C VAL A 126 -9.08 6.34 12.45
N PHE A 127 -8.57 5.15 12.10
CA PHE A 127 -7.37 5.02 11.28
C PHE A 127 -7.55 5.69 9.92
N ILE A 128 -8.64 5.40 9.22
CA ILE A 128 -8.90 5.95 7.88
C ILE A 128 -9.11 7.47 7.96
N GLN A 129 -9.77 7.98 9.00
CA GLN A 129 -9.90 9.42 9.21
C GLN A 129 -8.54 10.11 9.35
N ALA A 130 -7.63 9.53 10.15
CA ALA A 130 -6.29 10.08 10.33
C ALA A 130 -5.41 9.92 9.07
N PHE A 131 -5.47 8.76 8.42
CA PHE A 131 -4.60 8.43 7.29
C PHE A 131 -4.96 9.20 6.01
N PHE A 132 -6.23 9.56 5.82
CA PHE A 132 -6.69 10.30 4.64
C PHE A 132 -7.06 11.76 4.94
N ALA A 133 -6.69 12.29 6.12
CA ALA A 133 -6.84 13.71 6.41
C ALA A 133 -5.87 14.56 5.58
N ASP A 134 -6.26 15.79 5.24
CA ASP A 134 -5.37 16.74 4.54
C ASP A 134 -4.09 17.02 5.34
N ASN A 135 -4.16 16.97 6.68
CA ASN A 135 -3.02 17.07 7.60
C ASN A 135 -2.58 15.68 8.14
N MET A 136 -2.49 14.67 7.26
CA MET A 136 -2.07 13.30 7.60
C MET A 136 -0.75 13.26 8.42
N GLU A 137 0.21 14.13 8.11
CA GLU A 137 1.52 14.18 8.78
C GLU A 137 1.43 14.47 10.29
N GLU A 138 0.32 15.04 10.75
CA GLU A 138 0.02 15.28 12.16
C GLU A 138 -0.96 14.24 12.72
N THR A 139 -2.07 14.03 12.01
CA THR A 139 -3.18 13.20 12.49
C THR A 139 -2.83 11.72 12.56
N TYR A 140 -2.06 11.20 11.60
CA TYR A 140 -1.67 9.79 11.62
C TYR A 140 -0.67 9.47 12.75
N PRO A 141 0.41 10.24 12.98
CA PRO A 141 1.24 10.06 14.18
C PRO A 141 0.46 10.22 15.49
N GLU A 142 -0.55 11.09 15.54
CA GLU A 142 -1.40 11.23 16.73
C GLU A 142 -2.26 9.97 16.96
N HIS A 143 -2.89 9.43 15.91
CA HIS A 143 -3.59 8.14 15.96
C HIS A 143 -2.67 7.01 16.47
N GLN A 144 -1.41 6.99 16.01
CA GLN A 144 -0.41 6.01 16.44
C GLN A 144 -0.08 6.11 17.94
N LYS A 145 -0.18 7.29 18.55
CA LYS A 145 0.09 7.52 19.97
C LYS A 145 -1.14 7.32 20.86
N THR A 146 -2.34 7.49 20.30
CA THR A 146 -3.59 7.54 21.08
C THR A 146 -4.53 6.37 20.78
N ALA A 147 -5.23 6.43 19.65
CA ALA A 147 -6.29 5.49 19.32
C ALA A 147 -5.77 4.09 19.03
N ARG A 148 -4.68 3.96 18.25
CA ARG A 148 -4.09 2.64 17.92
C ARG A 148 -3.73 1.85 19.19
N PRO A 149 -2.94 2.36 20.16
CA PRO A 149 -2.64 1.62 21.39
C PRO A 149 -3.88 1.22 22.19
N ARG A 150 -4.92 2.06 22.20
CA ARG A 150 -6.19 1.74 22.88
C ARG A 150 -6.85 0.50 22.28
N PHE A 151 -6.95 0.43 20.95
CA PHE A 151 -7.55 -0.72 20.27
C PHE A 151 -6.67 -1.97 20.36
N LEU A 152 -5.36 -1.83 20.20
CA LEU A 152 -4.42 -2.95 20.37
C LEU A 152 -4.52 -3.54 21.78
N LYS A 153 -4.55 -2.71 22.83
CA LYS A 153 -4.71 -3.17 24.22
C LYS A 153 -6.06 -3.86 24.45
N ALA A 154 -7.14 -3.35 23.89
CA ALA A 154 -8.47 -3.96 24.03
C ALA A 154 -8.50 -5.35 23.38
N LEU A 155 -8.07 -5.45 22.11
CA LEU A 155 -8.03 -6.71 21.37
C LEU A 155 -7.09 -7.72 22.02
N GLU A 156 -5.90 -7.30 22.44
CA GLU A 156 -4.95 -8.14 23.17
C GLU A 156 -5.55 -8.69 24.47
N THR A 157 -6.30 -7.85 25.19
CA THR A 157 -6.98 -8.26 26.43
C THR A 157 -8.03 -9.31 26.13
N HIS A 158 -8.91 -9.08 25.14
CA HIS A 158 -9.92 -10.04 24.72
C HIS A 158 -9.33 -11.39 24.26
N LEU A 159 -8.22 -11.35 23.53
CA LEU A 159 -7.51 -12.57 23.10
C LEU A 159 -6.84 -13.32 24.25
N LYS A 160 -6.48 -12.63 25.33
CA LYS A 160 -5.85 -13.21 26.53
C LYS A 160 -6.84 -13.76 27.55
N THR A 161 -8.03 -13.19 27.66
CA THR A 161 -8.92 -13.44 28.79
C THR A 161 -10.18 -14.21 28.45
N HIS A 162 -10.58 -14.27 27.17
CA HIS A 162 -11.81 -14.96 26.79
C HIS A 162 -11.54 -16.45 26.54
N ASP A 163 -12.41 -17.32 27.07
CA ASP A 163 -12.23 -18.77 27.03
C ASP A 163 -12.07 -19.29 25.59
N LEU A 164 -12.92 -18.83 24.65
CA LEU A 164 -12.79 -19.15 23.23
C LEU A 164 -11.38 -18.80 22.68
N SER A 165 -10.90 -17.58 22.90
CA SER A 165 -9.64 -17.07 22.34
C SER A 165 -8.37 -17.71 22.93
N THR A 166 -8.45 -18.29 24.13
CA THR A 166 -7.29 -18.87 24.82
C THR A 166 -6.97 -20.30 24.38
N SER A 167 -7.91 -20.96 23.68
CA SER A 167 -7.79 -22.36 23.26
C SER A 167 -6.99 -22.58 21.95
N GLY A 168 -6.50 -21.51 21.33
CA GLY A 168 -5.68 -21.54 20.12
C GLY A 168 -5.30 -20.14 19.63
N PRO A 169 -4.70 -20.03 18.44
CA PRO A 169 -4.10 -18.77 18.00
C PRO A 169 -5.12 -17.73 17.50
N TYR A 170 -6.33 -18.15 17.12
CA TYR A 170 -7.37 -17.30 16.53
C TYR A 170 -8.36 -16.76 17.58
N ILE A 171 -9.28 -15.89 17.14
CA ILE A 171 -10.36 -15.32 17.97
C ILE A 171 -11.24 -16.42 18.56
N ILE A 172 -11.51 -17.49 17.81
CA ILE A 172 -12.25 -18.67 18.29
C ILE A 172 -11.31 -19.88 18.27
N GLY A 173 -10.35 -19.83 19.19
CA GLY A 173 -9.45 -20.94 19.47
C GLY A 173 -8.64 -21.38 18.27
N LYS A 174 -8.89 -22.61 17.81
CA LYS A 174 -8.16 -23.24 16.70
C LYS A 174 -8.76 -22.93 15.34
N ASN A 175 -9.97 -22.38 15.29
CA ASN A 175 -10.72 -22.14 14.07
C ASN A 175 -10.53 -20.70 13.60
N ILE A 176 -10.07 -20.54 12.36
CA ILE A 176 -10.02 -19.22 11.73
C ILE A 176 -11.43 -18.76 11.36
N THR A 177 -11.70 -17.48 11.55
CA THR A 177 -12.93 -16.82 11.12
C THR A 177 -12.66 -15.64 10.20
N TYR A 178 -13.73 -15.09 9.63
CA TYR A 178 -13.65 -13.86 8.87
C TYR A 178 -13.15 -12.69 9.75
N ALA A 179 -13.41 -12.70 11.06
CA ALA A 179 -12.96 -11.67 11.99
C ALA A 179 -11.44 -11.68 12.16
N ASP A 180 -10.80 -12.86 12.15
CA ASP A 180 -9.34 -12.99 12.18
C ASP A 180 -8.70 -12.37 10.95
N MET A 181 -9.30 -12.55 9.78
CA MET A 181 -8.83 -11.94 8.53
C MET A 181 -9.00 -10.43 8.53
N VAL A 182 -10.10 -9.93 9.10
CA VAL A 182 -10.35 -8.48 9.27
C VAL A 182 -9.31 -7.86 10.20
N LEU A 183 -9.02 -8.53 11.33
CA LEU A 183 -8.01 -8.13 12.29
C LEU A 183 -6.60 -8.17 11.69
N TYR A 184 -6.25 -9.24 10.99
CA TYR A 184 -5.00 -9.33 10.24
C TYR A 184 -4.85 -8.16 9.26
N GLN A 185 -5.89 -7.86 8.49
CA GLN A 185 -5.80 -6.82 7.47
C GLN A 185 -5.63 -5.42 8.06
N ILE A 186 -6.28 -5.07 9.18
CA ILE A 186 -6.03 -3.75 9.79
C ILE A 186 -4.60 -3.67 10.33
N CYS A 187 -4.06 -4.75 10.88
CA CYS A 187 -2.65 -4.83 11.28
C CYS A 187 -1.73 -4.62 10.07
N HIS A 188 -2.05 -5.22 8.91
CA HIS A 188 -1.30 -5.03 7.67
C HIS A 188 -1.38 -3.57 7.19
N ASP A 189 -2.59 -3.01 7.14
CA ASP A 189 -2.84 -1.64 6.71
C ASP A 189 -2.14 -0.61 7.60
N GLU A 190 -1.94 -0.90 8.88
CA GLU A 190 -1.23 -0.02 9.82
C GLU A 190 0.28 -0.31 9.94
N ASN A 191 0.82 -1.16 9.05
CA ASN A 191 2.23 -1.62 8.99
C ASN A 191 2.70 -2.42 10.21
N LEU A 192 1.78 -3.02 10.97
CA LEU A 192 2.09 -3.80 12.17
C LEU A 192 2.57 -5.22 11.87
N THR A 193 2.34 -5.71 10.64
CA THR A 193 2.86 -7.02 10.19
C THR A 193 4.30 -6.93 9.67
N GLN A 194 4.87 -5.74 9.51
CA GLN A 194 6.22 -5.58 8.96
C GLN A 194 7.27 -5.56 10.08
N GLU A 195 8.55 -5.40 9.71
CA GLU A 195 9.65 -5.13 10.65
C GLU A 195 9.76 -6.10 11.85
N GLY A 196 9.51 -7.40 11.62
CA GLY A 196 9.58 -8.40 12.69
C GLY A 196 8.55 -8.16 13.79
N ARG A 197 7.38 -7.61 13.46
CA ARG A 197 6.27 -7.33 14.39
C ARG A 197 6.63 -6.31 15.48
N LYS A 198 7.56 -5.38 15.20
CA LYS A 198 7.98 -4.34 16.17
C LYS A 198 6.81 -3.57 16.79
N GLY A 199 5.78 -3.28 15.99
CA GLY A 199 4.56 -2.59 16.47
C GLY A 199 3.61 -3.45 17.31
N LEU A 200 3.84 -4.76 17.38
CA LEU A 200 3.04 -5.73 18.15
C LEU A 200 3.81 -6.35 19.33
N LYS A 201 5.04 -5.90 19.63
CA LYS A 201 5.91 -6.49 20.66
C LYS A 201 5.26 -6.58 22.05
N ASP A 202 4.39 -5.62 22.38
CA ASP A 202 3.69 -5.53 23.67
C ASP A 202 2.32 -6.26 23.64
N TYR A 203 1.98 -6.85 22.49
CA TYR A 203 0.70 -7.51 22.21
C TYR A 203 0.95 -8.93 21.63
N PRO A 204 1.52 -9.86 22.43
CA PRO A 204 1.93 -11.18 21.95
C PRO A 204 0.78 -12.04 21.41
N ARG A 205 -0.45 -11.94 21.92
CA ARG A 205 -1.58 -12.71 21.37
C ARG A 205 -2.00 -12.20 20.00
N LEU A 206 -1.98 -10.88 19.81
CA LEU A 206 -2.17 -10.28 18.49
C LEU A 206 -1.06 -10.70 17.51
N ALA A 207 0.20 -10.72 17.95
CA ALA A 207 1.31 -11.17 17.12
C ALA A 207 1.16 -12.64 16.71
N GLU A 208 0.78 -13.52 17.64
CA GLU A 208 0.53 -14.94 17.36
C GLU A 208 -0.64 -15.13 16.38
N LEU A 209 -1.73 -14.38 16.51
CA LEU A 209 -2.85 -14.42 15.56
C LEU A 209 -2.40 -14.02 14.16
N VAL A 210 -1.64 -12.92 14.04
CA VAL A 210 -1.09 -12.45 12.76
C VAL A 210 -0.19 -13.52 12.15
N ASP A 211 0.69 -14.13 12.94
CA ASP A 211 1.58 -15.20 12.47
C ASP A 211 0.78 -16.44 12.03
N ALA A 212 -0.27 -16.80 12.75
CA ALA A 212 -1.12 -17.93 12.41
C ALA A 212 -1.87 -17.71 11.08
N VAL A 213 -2.41 -16.51 10.85
CA VAL A 213 -3.04 -16.15 9.57
C VAL A 213 -2.02 -16.21 8.42
N GLU A 214 -0.83 -15.63 8.58
CA GLU A 214 0.23 -15.66 7.54
C GLU A 214 0.82 -17.06 7.32
N ALA A 215 0.74 -17.95 8.31
CA ALA A 215 1.24 -19.33 8.20
C ALA A 215 0.32 -20.22 7.37
N ARG A 216 -0.94 -19.82 7.12
CA ARG A 216 -1.87 -20.62 6.32
C ARG A 216 -1.35 -20.81 4.90
N PRO A 217 -1.33 -22.04 4.33
CA PRO A 217 -0.61 -22.30 3.09
C PRO A 217 -1.01 -21.41 1.91
N LYS A 218 -2.32 -21.21 1.70
CA LYS A 218 -2.85 -20.40 0.61
C LYS A 218 -2.68 -18.90 0.84
N VAL A 219 -2.85 -18.43 2.09
CA VAL A 219 -2.50 -17.06 2.46
C VAL A 219 -1.03 -16.78 2.21
N LYS A 220 -0.14 -17.64 2.71
CA LYS A 220 1.31 -17.52 2.51
C LYS A 220 1.68 -17.46 1.03
N ALA A 221 1.12 -18.36 0.22
CA ALA A 221 1.34 -18.37 -1.22
C ALA A 221 0.81 -17.09 -1.88
N PHE A 222 -0.39 -16.65 -1.50
CA PHE A 222 -0.97 -15.42 -2.00
C PHE A 222 -0.06 -14.23 -1.69
N LEU A 223 0.34 -14.02 -0.43
CA LEU A 223 1.21 -12.93 0.02
C LEU A 223 2.60 -12.93 -0.65
N GLN A 224 3.02 -14.05 -1.25
CA GLN A 224 4.28 -14.16 -2.00
C GLN A 224 4.09 -13.99 -3.51
N SER A 225 2.85 -14.02 -4.00
CA SER A 225 2.51 -13.93 -5.43
C SER A 225 2.47 -12.49 -5.93
N ASP A 226 2.69 -12.32 -7.24
CA ASP A 226 2.50 -11.04 -7.92
C ASP A 226 1.06 -10.51 -7.81
N SER A 227 0.06 -11.41 -7.68
CA SER A 227 -1.35 -11.05 -7.50
C SER A 227 -1.63 -10.35 -6.18
N SER A 228 -0.84 -10.64 -5.13
CA SER A 228 -0.91 -9.90 -3.87
C SER A 228 -0.26 -8.54 -3.95
N MET A 229 0.43 -8.17 -5.04
CA MET A 229 1.19 -6.90 -5.12
C MET A 229 2.00 -6.57 -3.86
N ILE A 230 2.36 -7.59 -3.06
CA ILE A 230 3.48 -7.55 -2.12
C ILE A 230 4.72 -7.82 -2.96
N LYS A 231 4.88 -7.08 -4.07
CA LYS A 231 6.23 -6.74 -4.45
C LYS A 231 6.71 -5.87 -3.30
N ARG A 232 7.57 -6.44 -2.47
CA ARG A 232 8.67 -5.69 -1.88
C ARG A 232 9.13 -4.70 -2.95
N SER A 233 8.72 -3.44 -2.84
CA SER A 233 9.24 -2.29 -3.60
C SER A 233 10.73 -2.06 -3.28
N LYS A 234 11.46 -3.10 -2.86
CA LYS A 234 12.63 -3.04 -2.01
C LYS A 234 13.46 -4.32 -2.17
N LYS A 235 14.01 -4.53 -3.37
CA LYS A 235 15.35 -5.14 -3.46
C LYS A 235 16.42 -4.13 -3.84
N ASN A 236 16.09 -3.08 -4.60
CA ASN A 236 17.11 -2.11 -5.04
C ASN A 236 17.05 -0.74 -4.34
N ILE A 237 15.99 -0.43 -3.57
CA ILE A 237 15.84 0.89 -2.90
C ILE A 237 16.17 0.86 -1.40
N CYS A 238 16.05 -0.29 -0.72
CA CYS A 238 16.16 -0.38 0.74
C CYS A 238 17.58 -0.21 1.32
N PRO A 239 18.65 -0.78 0.71
CA PRO A 239 20.01 -0.53 1.21
C PRO A 239 20.39 0.95 1.10
N TRP A 240 19.94 1.62 0.04
CA TRP A 240 20.22 3.03 -0.24
C TRP A 240 19.47 3.98 0.71
N PHE A 241 18.19 3.72 0.97
CA PHE A 241 17.41 4.53 1.91
C PHE A 241 17.93 4.42 3.36
N ASN A 242 18.34 3.22 3.80
CA ASN A 242 18.93 3.02 5.13
C ASN A 242 20.35 3.59 5.24
N PHE A 243 21.13 3.55 4.15
CA PHE A 243 22.44 4.22 4.07
C PHE A 243 22.28 5.74 4.19
N ILE A 244 21.34 6.34 3.46
CA ILE A 244 21.07 7.78 3.48
C ILE A 244 20.49 8.25 4.81
N ASN A 245 19.54 7.53 5.41
CA ASN A 245 18.99 7.90 6.72
C ASN A 245 20.05 7.95 7.82
N ARG A 246 21.09 7.10 7.72
CA ARG A 246 22.22 7.13 8.64
C ARG A 246 23.05 8.42 8.53
N TRP A 247 23.08 9.05 7.36
CA TRP A 247 23.74 10.35 7.12
C TRP A 247 22.82 11.55 7.36
N ILE A 248 21.52 11.41 7.17
CA ILE A 248 20.53 12.47 7.42
C ILE A 248 20.36 12.69 8.93
N VAL A 249 20.38 11.66 9.78
CA VAL A 249 20.22 11.86 11.24
C VAL A 249 21.43 12.59 11.85
N THR A 250 22.65 12.32 11.38
CA THR A 250 23.85 13.08 11.77
C THR A 250 23.89 14.46 11.10
N GLY A 251 23.53 14.55 9.82
CA GLY A 251 23.51 15.81 9.07
C GLY A 251 22.44 16.79 9.54
N VAL A 252 21.25 16.35 9.94
CA VAL A 252 20.14 17.22 10.38
C VAL A 252 20.41 17.81 11.77
N ALA A 253 21.10 17.08 12.66
CA ALA A 253 21.58 17.63 13.93
C ALA A 253 22.62 18.75 13.69
N ASP A 254 23.56 18.53 12.76
CA ASP A 254 24.56 19.52 12.37
C ASP A 254 23.94 20.72 11.61
N PHE A 255 22.96 20.48 10.73
CA PHE A 255 22.25 21.52 9.99
C PHE A 255 21.38 22.40 10.89
N ASN A 256 20.72 21.83 11.90
CA ASN A 256 19.94 22.60 12.87
C ASN A 256 20.85 23.41 13.81
N ALA A 257 21.99 22.86 14.23
CA ALA A 257 23.00 23.61 14.99
C ALA A 257 23.64 24.75 14.17
N LEU A 258 23.85 24.55 12.86
CA LEU A 258 24.32 25.58 11.91
C LEU A 258 23.24 26.63 11.60
N ALA A 259 21.97 26.25 11.50
CA ALA A 259 20.85 27.15 11.23
C ALA A 259 20.58 28.09 12.41
N HIS A 260 20.71 27.61 13.65
CA HIS A 260 20.62 28.45 14.84
C HIS A 260 21.82 29.40 14.99
N ARG A 261 23.03 29.00 14.56
CA ARG A 261 24.21 29.89 14.47
C ARG A 261 24.12 30.94 13.35
N LYS A 262 23.44 30.65 12.24
CA LYS A 262 23.26 31.59 11.11
C LYS A 262 22.15 32.62 11.35
N ARG A 263 21.12 32.30 12.13
CA ARG A 263 20.07 33.29 12.49
C ARG A 263 20.56 34.45 13.35
N SER A 264 21.73 34.32 14.01
CA SER A 264 22.34 35.42 14.76
C SER A 264 23.40 36.21 13.98
N LEU A 265 23.73 35.85 12.73
CA LEU A 265 24.91 36.41 12.03
C LEU A 265 24.73 36.82 10.56
N ALA A 266 23.55 36.76 9.95
CA ALA A 266 23.41 37.25 8.58
C ALA A 266 22.04 37.90 8.31
N SER A 267 21.95 39.18 8.66
CA SER A 267 21.55 40.15 7.64
C SER A 267 22.65 40.18 6.59
N ALA A 268 22.27 40.20 5.32
CA ALA A 268 23.11 40.26 4.12
C ALA A 268 23.70 38.92 3.62
N GLU A 269 23.42 38.65 2.33
CA GLU A 269 24.05 37.68 1.44
C GLU A 269 23.71 36.18 1.60
N GLY A 270 22.52 35.80 1.14
CA GLY A 270 22.22 34.42 0.69
C GLY A 270 22.28 34.35 -0.83
N GLY A 271 23.11 33.43 -1.37
CA GLY A 271 23.37 33.28 -2.80
C GLY A 271 22.10 33.08 -3.65
N ASN A 272 21.99 33.87 -4.72
CA ASN A 272 20.88 33.87 -5.66
C ASN A 272 21.14 32.82 -6.76
N TYR A 273 20.23 31.85 -6.94
CA TYR A 273 20.29 30.88 -8.05
C TYR A 273 19.91 31.48 -9.41
N ASN A 274 19.61 32.78 -9.46
CA ASN A 274 19.34 33.50 -10.68
C ASN A 274 20.66 33.84 -11.41
N ILE A 275 21.34 32.82 -11.94
CA ILE A 275 22.45 33.02 -12.88
C ILE A 275 21.81 33.60 -14.15
N GLY A 276 21.97 34.91 -14.33
CA GLY A 276 21.52 35.61 -15.53
C GLY A 276 22.44 35.23 -16.68
N LEU A 277 21.97 34.41 -17.62
CA LEU A 277 22.64 34.22 -18.91
C LEU A 277 22.33 35.43 -19.79
N SER A 278 22.83 36.60 -19.42
CA SER A 278 22.70 37.82 -20.21
C SER A 278 23.61 37.74 -21.44
N HIS A 279 23.03 37.99 -22.62
CA HIS A 279 23.70 38.10 -23.94
C HIS A 279 23.84 36.83 -24.81
N VAL A 280 22.93 35.86 -24.71
CA VAL A 280 22.92 34.71 -25.64
C VAL A 280 22.00 35.00 -26.86
N LYS A 281 22.51 35.74 -27.85
CA LYS A 281 21.76 36.17 -29.05
C LYS A 281 21.23 35.03 -29.95
N GLY A 282 21.63 33.78 -29.69
CA GLY A 282 21.23 32.60 -30.48
C GLY A 282 20.64 31.44 -29.66
N GLY A 283 20.32 31.66 -28.38
CA GLY A 283 19.81 30.59 -27.49
C GLY A 283 20.89 29.66 -26.93
N VAL A 284 20.51 28.84 -25.94
CA VAL A 284 21.40 27.86 -25.30
C VAL A 284 20.90 26.46 -25.61
N VAL A 285 21.74 25.62 -26.19
CA VAL A 285 21.43 24.18 -26.36
C VAL A 285 22.11 23.42 -25.23
N THR A 286 21.32 22.77 -24.39
CA THR A 286 21.85 21.89 -23.34
C THR A 286 21.88 20.45 -23.83
N ARG A 287 22.84 19.66 -23.36
CA ARG A 287 22.97 18.25 -23.74
C ARG A 287 22.92 17.39 -22.49
N PHE A 288 22.10 16.36 -22.51
CA PHE A 288 22.13 15.35 -21.46
C PHE A 288 23.51 14.66 -21.45
N PRO A 289 24.22 14.61 -20.32
CA PRO A 289 25.54 14.00 -20.25
C PRO A 289 25.41 12.49 -20.48
N PRO A 290 26.14 11.90 -21.43
CA PRO A 290 26.07 10.47 -21.69
C PRO A 290 26.67 9.66 -20.54
N GLU A 291 26.04 8.54 -20.20
CA GLU A 291 26.52 7.64 -19.14
C GLU A 291 26.98 6.31 -19.75
N PRO A 292 28.30 6.01 -19.75
CA PRO A 292 28.86 4.80 -20.37
C PRO A 292 28.38 3.48 -19.76
N SER A 293 27.79 3.52 -18.56
CA SER A 293 27.32 2.33 -17.84
C SER A 293 25.84 2.00 -18.05
N GLY A 294 25.09 2.87 -18.75
CA GLY A 294 23.65 2.68 -18.99
C GLY A 294 22.73 2.83 -17.77
N PHE A 295 23.26 3.12 -16.57
CA PHE A 295 22.48 3.30 -15.35
C PHE A 295 22.60 4.71 -14.79
N LEU A 296 21.46 5.39 -14.64
CA LEU A 296 21.41 6.75 -14.13
C LEU A 296 21.79 6.81 -12.63
N ARG A 297 22.59 7.81 -12.27
CA ARG A 297 23.02 8.08 -10.89
C ARG A 297 22.52 9.46 -10.47
N VAL A 298 22.54 9.76 -9.18
CA VAL A 298 22.07 11.05 -8.64
C VAL A 298 22.75 12.27 -9.30
N GLY A 299 23.99 12.13 -9.77
CA GLY A 299 24.68 13.14 -10.56
C GLY A 299 24.03 13.41 -11.91
N HIS A 300 23.58 12.37 -12.62
CA HIS A 300 22.86 12.47 -13.89
C HIS A 300 21.48 13.09 -13.69
N ALA A 301 20.73 12.65 -12.68
CA ALA A 301 19.43 13.24 -12.36
C ALA A 301 19.55 14.75 -12.04
N LYS A 302 20.56 15.14 -11.25
CA LYS A 302 20.80 16.55 -10.93
C LYS A 302 21.22 17.36 -12.15
N ALA A 303 22.06 16.80 -13.02
CA ALA A 303 22.46 17.44 -14.27
C ALA A 303 21.30 17.56 -15.27
N ALA A 304 20.42 16.55 -15.34
CA ALA A 304 19.23 16.54 -16.18
C ALA A 304 18.27 17.66 -15.79
N LEU A 305 17.92 17.74 -14.50
CA LEU A 305 17.04 18.77 -13.96
C LEU A 305 17.62 20.17 -14.14
N LEU A 306 18.94 20.33 -14.00
CA LEU A 306 19.61 21.60 -14.24
C LEU A 306 19.59 21.99 -15.73
N ASN A 307 19.86 21.04 -16.62
CA ASN A 307 19.88 21.27 -18.06
C ASN A 307 18.48 21.56 -18.64
N ASP A 308 17.46 20.90 -18.11
CA ASP A 308 16.04 21.14 -18.42
C ASP A 308 15.60 22.53 -17.91
N PHE A 309 15.92 22.85 -16.66
CA PHE A 309 15.62 24.16 -16.08
C PHE A 309 16.24 25.32 -16.88
N LEU A 310 17.44 25.12 -17.43
CA LEU A 310 18.11 26.12 -18.27
C LEU A 310 17.52 26.20 -19.69
N ALA A 311 17.14 25.06 -20.27
CA ALA A 311 16.57 25.00 -21.62
C ALA A 311 15.13 25.52 -21.67
N HIS A 312 14.23 24.94 -20.87
CA HIS A 312 12.80 25.23 -20.92
C HIS A 312 12.40 26.31 -19.91
N GLY A 313 13.03 26.35 -18.73
CA GLY A 313 12.65 27.27 -17.65
C GLY A 313 12.98 28.73 -17.90
N LYS A 314 13.87 29.06 -18.84
CA LYS A 314 14.33 30.45 -19.08
C LYS A 314 14.21 30.99 -20.51
N GLY A 315 14.04 30.16 -21.54
CA GLY A 315 13.86 30.73 -22.89
C GLY A 315 13.46 29.78 -24.02
N ASN A 316 12.74 28.70 -23.70
CA ASN A 316 12.17 27.79 -24.70
C ASN A 316 13.23 27.29 -25.71
N TRP A 317 14.40 26.93 -25.18
CA TRP A 317 15.55 26.45 -25.93
C TRP A 317 15.61 24.92 -25.96
N ASN A 318 16.44 24.35 -26.83
CA ASN A 318 16.46 22.91 -27.06
C ASN A 318 17.37 22.17 -26.06
N LEU A 319 16.83 21.13 -25.43
CA LEU A 319 17.59 20.08 -24.74
C LEU A 319 17.79 18.90 -25.70
N ILE A 320 19.04 18.55 -25.99
CA ILE A 320 19.37 17.36 -26.77
C ILE A 320 19.63 16.20 -25.80
N CYS A 321 18.85 15.13 -25.94
CA CYS A 321 19.05 13.87 -25.25
C CYS A 321 19.50 12.82 -26.28
N PRO A 322 20.81 12.70 -26.54
CA PRO A 322 21.31 11.68 -27.45
C PRO A 322 21.45 10.36 -26.68
N PHE A 323 20.82 9.32 -27.21
CA PHE A 323 20.99 7.95 -26.72
C PHE A 323 22.28 7.30 -27.26
N ASP A 324 22.87 7.84 -28.33
CA ASP A 324 24.11 7.33 -28.94
C ASP A 324 25.33 8.18 -28.55
N VAL A 325 26.36 7.58 -27.95
CA VAL A 325 27.69 8.21 -27.81
C VAL A 325 28.84 7.29 -28.23
N THR A 326 29.25 7.48 -29.48
CA THR A 326 30.63 7.44 -30.01
C THR A 326 31.63 6.47 -29.36
N ASN A 327 31.35 5.17 -29.36
CA ASN A 327 32.28 4.16 -29.89
C ASN A 327 31.59 2.80 -30.04
N SER A 328 31.50 2.32 -31.27
CA SER A 328 30.89 1.06 -31.66
C SER A 328 31.71 -0.16 -31.20
N SER A 329 31.19 -0.96 -30.26
CA SER A 329 31.28 -2.43 -30.28
C SER A 329 30.65 -3.14 -29.05
N GLU A 330 30.23 -2.43 -28.00
CA GLU A 330 29.57 -3.05 -26.83
C GLU A 330 28.34 -2.27 -26.31
N GLU A 331 27.39 -1.94 -27.18
CA GLU A 331 26.08 -1.43 -26.72
C GLU A 331 25.00 -2.50 -26.89
N SER A 332 24.34 -2.81 -25.77
CA SER A 332 23.19 -3.71 -25.73
C SER A 332 21.92 -2.89 -25.51
N GLN A 333 20.87 -3.15 -26.29
CA GLN A 333 19.53 -2.51 -26.25
C GLN A 333 18.97 -2.28 -24.82
N LYS A 334 19.39 -3.14 -23.88
CA LYS A 334 19.02 -3.08 -22.46
C LYS A 334 19.40 -1.77 -21.76
N PHE A 335 20.46 -1.09 -22.21
CA PHE A 335 20.89 0.16 -21.58
C PHE A 335 20.04 1.35 -22.04
N GLU A 336 19.65 1.37 -23.32
CA GLU A 336 18.68 2.34 -23.84
C GLU A 336 17.31 2.16 -23.17
N ASP A 337 16.82 0.92 -23.12
CA ASP A 337 15.54 0.61 -22.48
C ASP A 337 15.53 1.02 -21.00
N SER A 338 16.64 0.80 -20.28
CA SER A 338 16.77 1.20 -18.87
C SER A 338 16.77 2.72 -18.68
N ILE A 339 17.37 3.48 -19.60
CA ILE A 339 17.39 4.94 -19.51
C ILE A 339 16.01 5.52 -19.85
N VAL A 340 15.30 4.93 -20.82
CA VAL A 340 13.93 5.33 -21.18
C VAL A 340 12.94 4.99 -20.07
N ASP A 341 13.08 3.85 -19.39
CA ASP A 341 12.23 3.49 -18.24
C ASP A 341 12.49 4.38 -17.01
N ASP A 342 13.70 4.93 -16.87
CA ASP A 342 14.12 5.74 -15.70
C ASP A 342 13.90 7.27 -15.88
N LEU A 343 13.73 7.77 -17.12
CA LEU A 343 13.42 9.17 -17.46
C LEU A 343 11.91 9.42 -17.49
#